data_AF-A0A2V8JV47-F1
#
_entry.id   AF-A0A2V8JV47-F1
#
_cell.length_a   1.000
_cell.length_b   1.000
_cell.length_c   1.000
_cell.angle_alpha   90.00
_cell.angle_beta   90.00
_cell.angle_gamma   90.00
#
_symmetry.space_group_name_H-M   'P 1'
#
loop_
_entity.id
_entity.type
_entity.pdbx_description
1 polymer ?
#
loop_
_entity_poly.entity_id
_entity_poly.type
_entity_poly.pdbx_seq_one_letter_code
_entity_poly.pdbx_strand_id
1 'polypeptide(L)'
;MAERTLAEVQLSLFEYRANFQDPIFAAFERPGIIADALYRSFRQWNVGFENIIWKALPVNANEVQLVCELLNKRITFSVMLGVTSMLVTNPSWSEGALIAAIASSGMSAVQASTGGVTNQQAVTLAMHLKPDGKSAREVTARFQAIKTGPGIDNALKGLGFSVYGHDISWLVDLSAVYPGSLFVRTNRVFGPSTPFDEIARTVKKDEDSILDILELRIE
;
A
#
# COMPACT_ATOMS: atom_id res chain seq x y z
N MET A 1 10.60 -26.03 -16.63
CA MET A 1 9.66 -25.07 -16.02
C MET A 1 9.08 -24.25 -17.15
N ALA A 2 7.75 -24.05 -17.18
CA ALA A 2 7.14 -23.18 -18.19
C ALA A 2 7.67 -21.75 -18.01
N GLU A 3 7.94 -21.06 -19.12
CA GLU A 3 8.43 -19.69 -19.09
C GLU A 3 7.32 -18.76 -18.56
N ARG A 4 7.65 -17.93 -17.56
CA ARG A 4 6.68 -16.97 -16.97
C ARG A 4 6.38 -15.87 -17.97
N THR A 5 5.09 -15.51 -18.06
CA THR A 5 4.61 -14.45 -18.94
C THR A 5 5.02 -13.08 -18.38
N LEU A 6 5.61 -12.24 -19.22
CA LEU A 6 5.92 -10.86 -18.85
C LEU A 6 4.61 -10.09 -18.63
N ALA A 7 4.54 -9.27 -17.58
CA ALA A 7 3.42 -8.39 -17.32
C ALA A 7 3.90 -6.96 -17.13
N GLU A 8 3.27 -6.03 -17.85
CA GLU A 8 3.52 -4.60 -17.71
C GLU A 8 2.75 -4.06 -16.49
N VAL A 9 3.43 -3.35 -15.60
CA VAL A 9 2.80 -2.67 -14.45
C VAL A 9 2.22 -1.34 -14.94
N GLN A 10 0.91 -1.28 -15.15
CA GLN A 10 0.21 -0.07 -15.60
C GLN A 10 0.14 1.01 -14.51
N LEU A 11 -0.03 0.57 -13.27
CA LEU A 11 -0.10 1.41 -12.07
C LEU A 11 0.18 0.52 -10.87
N SER A 12 1.00 1.00 -9.94
CA SER A 12 1.18 0.38 -8.64
C SER A 12 0.98 1.40 -7.52
N LEU A 13 0.55 0.89 -6.37
CA LEU A 13 0.28 1.69 -5.18
C LEU A 13 0.68 0.88 -3.96
N PHE A 14 1.47 1.51 -3.09
CA PHE A 14 1.84 0.97 -1.81
C PHE A 14 1.27 1.86 -0.71
N GLU A 15 0.54 1.27 0.22
CA GLU A 15 0.08 1.94 1.43
C GLU A 15 0.70 1.24 2.64
N TYR A 16 1.27 2.01 3.55
CA TYR A 16 1.58 1.58 4.91
C TYR A 16 0.63 2.28 5.88
N ARG A 17 0.17 1.56 6.91
CA ARG A 17 -0.68 2.08 7.98
C ARG A 17 -0.19 1.57 9.33
N ALA A 18 -0.04 2.46 10.29
CA ALA A 18 0.21 2.15 11.69
C ALA A 18 -0.98 2.61 12.51
N ASN A 19 -1.72 1.66 13.10
CA ASN A 19 -2.80 1.96 14.02
C ASN A 19 -2.22 2.08 15.44
N PHE A 20 -2.60 3.13 16.16
CA PHE A 20 -2.17 3.33 17.54
C PHE A 20 -3.06 2.58 18.54
N GLN A 21 -2.52 2.25 19.71
CA GLN A 21 -3.28 1.63 20.81
C GLN A 21 -4.37 2.57 21.31
N ASP A 22 -3.98 3.83 21.54
CA ASP A 22 -4.87 4.91 21.92
C ASP A 22 -4.81 6.03 20.87
N PRO A 23 -5.92 6.77 20.64
CA PRO A 23 -5.91 7.93 19.76
C PRO A 23 -4.91 9.00 20.23
N ILE A 24 -4.17 9.56 19.28
CA ILE A 24 -3.22 10.66 19.51
C ILE A 24 -3.96 11.99 19.41
N PHE A 25 -4.61 12.41 20.50
CA PHE A 25 -5.30 13.70 20.58
C PHE A 25 -4.37 14.91 20.37
N ALA A 26 -3.05 14.74 20.57
CA ALA A 26 -2.06 15.76 20.25
C ALA A 26 -2.09 16.19 18.76
N ALA A 27 -2.51 15.31 17.84
CA ALA A 27 -2.68 15.66 16.42
C ALA A 27 -3.81 16.66 16.17
N PHE A 28 -4.79 16.74 17.08
CA PHE A 28 -5.85 17.75 17.05
C PHE A 28 -5.49 19.00 17.88
N GLU A 29 -4.98 18.80 19.09
CA GLU A 29 -4.74 19.90 20.04
C GLU A 29 -3.51 20.75 19.69
N ARG A 30 -2.46 20.10 19.20
CA ARG A 30 -1.14 20.70 18.98
C ARG A 30 -0.53 20.23 17.65
N PRO A 31 -1.23 20.42 16.52
CA PRO A 31 -0.77 19.95 15.20
C PRO A 31 0.60 20.55 14.82
N GLY A 32 0.92 21.75 15.31
CA GLY A 32 2.21 22.40 15.06
C GLY A 32 3.42 21.64 15.62
N ILE A 33 3.28 20.89 16.72
CA ILE A 33 4.38 20.09 17.28
C ILE A 33 4.71 18.92 16.34
N ILE A 34 3.68 18.26 15.82
CA ILE A 34 3.86 17.15 14.87
C ILE A 34 4.35 17.70 13.53
N ALA A 35 3.84 18.85 13.08
CA ALA A 35 4.31 19.53 11.88
C ALA A 35 5.81 19.84 11.94
N ASP A 36 6.30 20.43 13.04
CA ASP A 36 7.73 20.71 13.23
C ASP A 36 8.57 19.43 13.27
N ALA A 37 8.11 18.40 13.97
CA ALA A 37 8.81 17.11 14.04
C ALA A 37 8.94 16.46 12.65
N LEU A 38 7.85 16.44 11.87
CA LEU A 38 7.84 15.91 10.50
C LEU A 38 8.69 16.77 9.56
N TYR A 39 8.59 18.10 9.64
CA TYR A 39 9.42 19.01 8.85
C TYR A 39 10.90 18.72 9.06
N ARG A 40 11.36 18.64 10.31
CA ARG A 40 12.77 18.34 10.64
C ARG A 40 13.20 16.97 10.12
N SER A 41 12.34 15.97 10.28
CA SER A 41 12.58 14.59 9.85
C SER A 41 12.68 14.45 8.32
N PHE A 42 11.85 15.20 7.60
CA PHE A 42 11.71 15.10 6.15
C PHE A 42 12.48 16.14 5.35
N ARG A 43 13.09 17.14 5.99
CA ARG A 43 13.86 18.20 5.32
C ARG A 43 14.95 17.67 4.39
N GLN A 44 15.55 16.53 4.72
CA GLN A 44 16.55 15.85 3.87
C GLN A 44 16.00 15.40 2.51
N TRP A 45 14.69 15.31 2.36
CA TRP A 45 13.98 14.99 1.11
C TRP A 45 13.31 16.22 0.49
N ASN A 46 13.87 17.42 0.74
CA ASN A 46 13.42 18.71 0.22
C ASN A 46 11.98 19.08 0.60
N VAL A 47 11.50 18.63 1.76
CA VAL A 47 10.22 19.09 2.32
C VAL A 47 10.35 20.52 2.84
N GLY A 48 9.54 21.42 2.29
CA GLY A 48 9.28 22.78 2.75
C GLY A 48 7.95 22.91 3.50
N PHE A 49 7.60 24.15 3.89
CA PHE A 49 6.33 24.41 4.59
C PHE A 49 5.11 24.23 3.69
N GLU A 50 5.27 24.49 2.40
CA GLU A 50 4.25 24.29 1.36
C GLU A 50 3.84 22.82 1.19
N ASN A 51 4.67 21.89 1.67
CA ASN A 51 4.40 20.45 1.61
C ASN A 51 3.63 19.95 2.83
N ILE A 52 3.46 20.77 3.87
CA ILE A 52 2.80 20.40 5.12
C ILE A 52 1.40 21.00 5.12
N ILE A 53 0.40 20.13 5.05
CA ILE A 53 -1.01 20.47 4.93
C ILE A 53 -1.70 19.98 6.19
N TRP A 54 -2.43 20.84 6.89
CA TRP A 54 -3.30 20.41 7.98
C TRP A 54 -4.75 20.76 7.64
N LYS A 55 -5.68 19.87 7.99
CA LYS A 55 -7.11 20.16 7.83
C LYS A 55 -7.55 21.16 8.90
N ALA A 56 -7.79 22.41 8.48
CA ALA A 56 -8.13 23.50 9.41
C ALA A 56 -9.50 23.34 10.08
N LEU A 57 -10.47 22.72 9.42
CA LEU A 57 -11.85 22.57 9.90
C LEU A 57 -12.33 21.11 9.72
N PRO A 58 -11.94 20.19 10.61
CA PRO A 58 -12.46 18.83 10.62
C PRO A 58 -13.92 18.82 11.12
N VAL A 59 -14.82 18.15 10.41
CA VAL A 59 -16.24 18.03 10.81
C VAL A 59 -16.41 17.00 11.93
N ASN A 60 -15.48 16.06 12.06
CA ASN A 60 -15.43 15.06 13.12
C ASN A 60 -13.99 14.57 13.35
N ALA A 61 -13.79 13.77 14.40
CA ALA A 61 -12.49 13.25 14.83
C ALA A 61 -11.73 12.47 13.74
N ASN A 62 -12.43 11.77 12.84
CA ASN A 62 -11.80 11.00 11.75
C ASN A 62 -11.25 11.89 10.62
N GLU A 63 -11.67 13.15 10.57
CA GLU A 63 -11.20 14.11 9.57
C GLU A 63 -9.98 14.91 10.03
N VAL A 64 -9.59 14.79 11.31
CA VAL A 64 -8.36 15.40 11.81
C VAL A 64 -7.19 14.74 11.10
N GLN A 65 -6.47 15.53 10.29
CA GLN A 65 -5.37 15.02 9.49
C GLN A 65 -4.31 16.11 9.30
N LEU A 66 -3.06 15.71 9.52
CA LEU A 66 -1.87 16.41 9.06
C LEU A 66 -1.23 15.56 7.96
N VAL A 67 -0.96 16.17 6.82
CA VAL A 67 -0.38 15.54 5.64
C VAL A 67 0.95 16.20 5.31
N CYS A 68 1.96 15.39 5.00
CA CYS A 68 3.19 15.84 4.40
C CYS A 68 3.36 15.18 3.03
N GLU A 69 3.50 15.99 1.99
CA GLU A 69 3.75 15.53 0.62
C GLU A 69 5.25 15.52 0.33
N LEU A 70 5.81 14.37 -0.04
CA LEU A 70 7.22 14.20 -0.38
C LEU A 70 7.38 13.80 -1.85
N LEU A 71 8.55 14.10 -2.41
CA LEU A 71 8.96 13.71 -3.76
C LEU A 71 7.89 14.05 -4.82
N ASN A 72 7.53 15.33 -4.91
CA ASN A 72 6.50 15.83 -5.84
C ASN A 72 5.14 15.14 -5.68
N LYS A 73 4.68 14.98 -4.42
CA LYS A 73 3.41 14.33 -4.05
C LYS A 73 3.34 12.84 -4.35
N ARG A 74 4.45 12.21 -4.80
CA ARG A 74 4.49 10.77 -5.05
C ARG A 74 4.32 9.98 -3.77
N ILE A 75 4.84 10.51 -2.66
CA ILE A 75 4.70 9.94 -1.32
C ILE A 75 3.89 10.91 -0.47
N THR A 76 2.82 10.43 0.15
CA THR A 76 1.98 11.20 1.05
C THR A 76 2.00 10.56 2.43
N PHE A 77 2.55 11.25 3.42
CA PHE A 77 2.58 10.79 4.81
C PHE A 77 1.49 11.51 5.61
N SER A 78 0.54 10.78 6.16
CA SER A 78 -0.62 11.31 6.87
C SER A 78 -0.62 10.90 8.34
N VAL A 79 -0.89 11.84 9.23
CA VAL A 79 -1.10 11.61 10.66
C VAL A 79 -2.53 11.98 11.00
N MET A 80 -3.30 10.98 11.42
CA MET A 80 -4.67 11.11 11.94
C MET A 80 -4.70 10.68 13.40
N LEU A 81 -5.82 10.87 14.10
CA LEU A 81 -5.92 10.54 15.53
C LEU A 81 -5.61 9.06 15.83
N GLY A 82 -6.21 8.13 15.09
CA GLY A 82 -6.04 6.69 15.36
C GLY A 82 -4.98 6.00 14.49
N VAL A 83 -4.47 6.69 13.46
CA VAL A 83 -3.65 6.06 12.43
C VAL A 83 -2.66 7.04 11.82
N THR A 84 -1.44 6.57 11.60
CA THR A 84 -0.51 7.20 10.67
C THR A 84 -0.42 6.34 9.42
N SER A 85 -0.48 6.94 8.24
CA SER A 85 -0.35 6.23 6.97
C SER A 85 0.68 6.86 6.05
N MET A 86 1.23 6.06 5.15
CA MET A 86 2.09 6.52 4.07
C MET A 86 1.60 5.88 2.78
N LEU A 87 1.21 6.71 1.82
CA LEU A 87 0.82 6.29 0.48
C LEU A 87 1.96 6.58 -0.49
N VAL A 88 2.31 5.62 -1.33
CA VAL A 88 3.31 5.74 -2.38
C VAL A 88 2.69 5.35 -3.72
N THR A 89 2.79 6.24 -4.70
CA THR A 89 2.32 6.00 -6.06
C THR A 89 3.48 5.54 -6.96
N ASN A 90 3.21 4.52 -7.78
CA ASN A 90 4.18 3.85 -8.63
C ASN A 90 5.49 3.49 -7.91
N PRO A 91 5.45 2.79 -6.76
CA PRO A 91 6.67 2.35 -6.09
C PRO A 91 7.47 1.38 -6.97
N SER A 92 8.80 1.47 -6.87
CA SER A 92 9.74 0.51 -7.43
C SER A 92 10.60 -0.10 -6.32
N TRP A 93 10.97 -1.37 -6.46
CA TRP A 93 11.90 -2.03 -5.53
C TRP A 93 13.28 -1.40 -5.52
N SER A 94 13.69 -0.74 -6.61
CA SER A 94 14.93 0.04 -6.65
C SER A 94 14.95 1.19 -5.63
N GLU A 95 13.78 1.64 -5.19
CA GLU A 95 13.60 2.73 -4.22
C GLU A 95 13.15 2.20 -2.84
N GLY A 96 13.10 0.88 -2.64
CA GLY A 96 12.54 0.28 -1.42
C GLY A 96 13.24 0.77 -0.14
N ALA A 97 14.56 0.93 -0.17
CA ALA A 97 15.32 1.46 0.96
C ALA A 97 14.96 2.93 1.28
N LEU A 98 14.73 3.75 0.25
CA LEU A 98 14.31 5.15 0.42
C LEU A 98 12.91 5.22 1.04
N ILE A 99 11.96 4.43 0.51
CA ILE A 99 10.59 4.37 1.01
C ILE A 99 10.57 3.92 2.48
N ALA A 100 11.33 2.89 2.83
CA ALA A 100 11.47 2.41 4.20
C ALA A 100 12.09 3.47 5.13
N ALA A 101 13.11 4.21 4.67
CA ALA A 101 13.74 5.28 5.43
C ALA A 101 12.77 6.45 5.71
N ILE A 102 11.94 6.81 4.73
CA ILE A 102 10.89 7.84 4.90
C ILE A 102 9.85 7.36 5.92
N ALA A 103 9.35 6.14 5.77
CA ALA A 103 8.37 5.57 6.69
C ALA A 103 8.90 5.53 8.13
N SER A 104 10.13 5.05 8.31
CA SER A 104 10.80 4.99 9.60
C SER A 104 10.98 6.38 10.21
N SER A 105 11.49 7.34 9.44
CA SER A 105 11.75 8.70 9.94
C SER A 105 10.45 9.44 10.31
N GLY A 106 9.40 9.23 9.53
CA GLY A 106 8.07 9.79 9.82
C GLY A 106 7.46 9.19 11.07
N MET A 107 7.43 7.85 11.17
CA MET A 107 6.90 7.16 12.35
C MET A 107 7.67 7.51 13.62
N SER A 108 9.00 7.53 13.58
CA SER A 108 9.82 7.94 14.73
C SER A 108 9.53 9.37 15.14
N ALA A 109 9.36 10.31 14.20
CA ALA A 109 9.01 11.69 14.50
C ALA A 109 7.63 11.82 15.15
N VAL A 110 6.62 11.09 14.65
CA VAL A 110 5.27 11.07 15.23
C VAL A 110 5.31 10.49 16.65
N GLN A 111 5.93 9.33 16.84
CA GLN A 111 5.99 8.68 18.16
C GLN A 111 6.75 9.54 19.17
N ALA A 112 7.89 10.13 18.79
CA ALA A 112 8.67 10.99 19.68
C ALA A 112 7.93 12.29 20.07
N SER A 113 7.14 12.86 19.16
CA SER A 113 6.41 14.12 19.42
C SER A 113 5.08 13.92 20.15
N THR A 114 4.54 12.71 20.15
CA THR A 114 3.18 12.45 20.65
C THR A 114 3.11 11.41 21.78
N GLY A 115 4.15 10.59 21.93
CA GLY A 115 4.11 9.41 22.81
C GLY A 115 3.22 8.27 22.29
N GLY A 116 2.71 8.36 21.05
CA GLY A 116 1.81 7.37 20.48
C GLY A 116 2.44 5.97 20.42
N VAL A 117 1.72 4.98 20.92
CA VAL A 117 2.16 3.57 20.94
C VAL A 117 1.48 2.83 19.80
N THR A 118 2.26 2.25 18.89
CA THR A 118 1.71 1.45 17.78
C THR A 118 1.08 0.17 18.33
N ASN A 119 -0.13 -0.16 17.88
CA ASN A 119 -0.81 -1.42 18.17
C ASN A 119 -0.56 -2.44 17.05
N GLN A 120 -0.68 -2.00 15.81
CA GLN A 120 -0.61 -2.86 14.64
C GLN A 120 -0.08 -2.06 13.45
N GLN A 121 0.67 -2.74 12.59
CA GLN A 121 1.08 -2.21 11.30
C GLN A 121 0.41 -3.03 10.20
N ALA A 122 0.05 -2.38 9.10
CA ALA A 122 -0.51 -3.01 7.92
C ALA A 122 0.08 -2.38 6.67
N VAL A 123 0.22 -3.18 5.63
CA VAL A 123 0.59 -2.72 4.29
C VAL A 123 -0.38 -3.25 3.27
N THR A 124 -0.59 -2.45 2.24
CA THR A 124 -1.33 -2.83 1.04
C THR A 124 -0.44 -2.54 -0.16
N LEU A 125 -0.17 -3.56 -0.96
CA LEU A 125 0.43 -3.42 -2.29
C LEU A 125 -0.66 -3.74 -3.32
N ALA A 126 -0.99 -2.76 -4.16
CA ALA A 126 -1.96 -2.89 -5.23
C ALA A 126 -1.30 -2.61 -6.58
N MET A 127 -1.59 -3.43 -7.58
CA MET A 127 -0.99 -3.34 -8.91
C MET A 127 -2.04 -3.63 -9.99
N HIS A 128 -1.89 -2.93 -11.10
CA HIS A 128 -2.59 -3.20 -12.35
C HIS A 128 -1.59 -3.82 -13.32
N LEU A 129 -1.76 -5.11 -13.61
CA LEU A 129 -0.83 -5.91 -14.40
C LEU A 129 -1.45 -6.25 -15.74
N LYS A 130 -0.79 -5.90 -16.85
CA LYS A 130 -1.20 -6.29 -18.19
C LYS A 130 -0.31 -7.43 -18.68
N PRO A 131 -0.80 -8.69 -18.73
CA PRO A 131 -0.01 -9.80 -19.23
C PRO A 131 0.26 -9.64 -20.73
N ASP A 132 1.49 -9.95 -21.16
CA ASP A 132 1.85 -9.97 -22.58
C ASP A 132 1.43 -11.30 -23.22
N GLY A 133 0.81 -11.23 -24.40
CA GLY A 133 0.37 -12.41 -25.15
C GLY A 133 -0.69 -13.29 -24.47
N LYS A 134 -1.22 -12.91 -23.30
CA LYS A 134 -2.31 -13.62 -22.59
C LYS A 134 -3.37 -12.64 -22.11
N SER A 135 -4.63 -13.04 -22.16
CA SER A 135 -5.71 -12.32 -21.50
C SER A 135 -5.68 -12.55 -19.99
N ALA A 136 -6.19 -11.58 -19.22
CA ALA A 136 -6.40 -11.73 -17.78
C ALA A 136 -7.20 -12.99 -17.41
N ARG A 137 -8.18 -13.38 -18.24
CA ARG A 137 -8.96 -14.61 -18.07
C ARG A 137 -8.10 -15.86 -18.20
N GLU A 138 -7.20 -15.91 -19.18
CA GLU A 138 -6.28 -17.05 -19.36
C GLU A 138 -5.35 -17.21 -18.16
N VAL A 139 -4.90 -16.10 -17.57
CA VAL A 139 -4.08 -16.12 -16.35
C VAL A 139 -4.86 -16.68 -15.15
N THR A 140 -6.13 -16.30 -14.97
CA THR A 140 -6.92 -16.75 -13.81
C THR A 140 -7.68 -18.06 -14.02
N ALA A 141 -7.71 -18.60 -15.24
CA ALA A 141 -8.52 -19.77 -15.62
C ALA A 141 -8.34 -20.98 -14.70
N ARG A 142 -7.10 -21.25 -14.27
CA ARG A 142 -6.79 -22.42 -13.42
C ARG A 142 -7.33 -22.34 -11.99
N PHE A 143 -7.68 -21.15 -11.53
CA PHE A 143 -8.25 -20.92 -10.20
C PHE A 143 -9.77 -21.05 -10.17
N GLN A 144 -10.37 -21.34 -11.32
CA GLN A 144 -11.81 -21.46 -11.47
C GLN A 144 -12.22 -22.91 -11.16
N ALA A 145 -12.88 -23.11 -10.02
CA ALA A 145 -13.47 -24.40 -9.65
C ALA A 145 -14.85 -24.62 -10.28
N ILE A 146 -15.55 -23.53 -10.64
CA ILE A 146 -16.91 -23.59 -11.16
C ILE A 146 -16.84 -23.60 -12.69
N LYS A 147 -17.13 -24.75 -13.29
CA LYS A 147 -17.58 -24.80 -14.68
C LYS A 147 -18.97 -24.17 -14.70
N THR A 148 -19.09 -22.93 -15.13
CA THR A 148 -20.43 -22.36 -15.29
C THR A 148 -21.06 -23.06 -16.48
N GLY A 149 -22.32 -23.49 -16.36
CA GLY A 149 -22.96 -24.31 -17.39
C GLY A 149 -22.89 -23.66 -18.79
N PRO A 150 -23.14 -24.44 -19.85
CA PRO A 150 -23.07 -23.94 -21.23
C PRO A 150 -23.90 -22.65 -21.39
N GLY A 151 -23.24 -21.56 -21.82
CA GLY A 151 -23.83 -20.24 -22.04
C GLY A 151 -23.33 -19.14 -21.09
N ILE A 152 -22.95 -19.48 -19.85
CA ILE A 152 -22.43 -18.50 -18.88
C ILE A 152 -20.92 -18.29 -19.06
N ASP A 153 -20.18 -19.35 -19.41
CA ASP A 153 -18.73 -19.29 -19.60
C ASP A 153 -18.30 -18.23 -20.64
N ASN A 154 -19.10 -17.97 -21.67
CA ASN A 154 -18.81 -16.94 -22.68
C ASN A 154 -19.23 -15.52 -22.27
N ALA A 155 -20.09 -15.39 -21.26
CA ALA A 155 -20.56 -14.10 -20.74
C ALA A 155 -19.65 -13.56 -19.62
N LEU A 156 -18.88 -14.43 -18.96
CA LEU A 156 -17.95 -14.05 -17.90
C LEU A 156 -16.69 -13.39 -18.48
N LYS A 157 -16.53 -12.10 -18.20
CA LYS A 157 -15.40 -11.29 -18.67
C LYS A 157 -14.13 -11.54 -17.86
N GLY A 158 -14.28 -11.89 -16.59
CA GLY A 158 -13.18 -12.30 -15.71
C GLY A 158 -13.73 -12.95 -14.45
N LEU A 159 -12.88 -13.77 -13.84
CA LEU A 159 -13.16 -14.45 -12.59
C LEU A 159 -11.96 -14.22 -11.69
N GLY A 160 -12.17 -13.33 -10.72
CA GLY A 160 -11.23 -13.08 -9.65
C GLY A 160 -11.27 -14.15 -8.57
N PHE A 161 -10.26 -14.17 -7.73
CA PHE A 161 -10.21 -14.97 -6.52
C PHE A 161 -9.69 -14.13 -5.36
N SER A 162 -10.04 -14.54 -4.14
CA SER A 162 -9.50 -13.96 -2.93
C SER A 162 -9.03 -15.06 -1.99
N VAL A 163 -7.86 -14.86 -1.38
CA VAL A 163 -7.26 -15.77 -0.41
C VAL A 163 -7.11 -15.01 0.90
N TYR A 164 -7.52 -15.62 2.00
CA TYR A 164 -7.46 -15.04 3.34
C TYR A 164 -6.65 -15.97 4.25
N GLY A 165 -5.51 -15.47 4.70
CA GLY A 165 -4.72 -16.04 5.79
C GLY A 165 -4.94 -15.27 7.08
N HIS A 166 -4.23 -15.66 8.13
CA HIS A 166 -4.31 -15.01 9.44
C HIS A 166 -3.79 -13.56 9.41
N ASP A 167 -2.66 -13.33 8.76
CA ASP A 167 -1.96 -12.05 8.66
C ASP A 167 -1.88 -11.51 7.24
N ILE A 168 -2.35 -12.26 6.23
CA ILE A 168 -2.24 -11.91 4.81
C ILE A 168 -3.58 -12.08 4.09
N SER A 169 -3.83 -11.23 3.10
CA SER A 169 -4.87 -11.49 2.10
C SER A 169 -4.41 -11.13 0.70
N TRP A 170 -4.88 -11.90 -0.28
CA TRP A 170 -4.70 -11.63 -1.69
C TRP A 170 -6.04 -11.47 -2.35
N LEU A 171 -6.12 -10.54 -3.29
CA LEU A 171 -7.23 -10.38 -4.21
C LEU A 171 -6.65 -10.24 -5.61
N VAL A 172 -7.12 -11.08 -6.52
CA VAL A 172 -6.83 -10.98 -7.95
C VAL A 172 -8.15 -10.90 -8.65
N ASP A 173 -8.36 -9.88 -9.48
CA ASP A 173 -9.55 -9.76 -10.32
C ASP A 173 -9.20 -9.02 -11.61
N LEU A 174 -10.18 -8.77 -12.47
CA LEU A 174 -10.03 -7.81 -13.55
C LEU A 174 -9.86 -6.40 -13.02
N SER A 175 -8.99 -5.64 -13.68
CA SER A 175 -8.94 -4.22 -13.47
C SER A 175 -10.17 -3.53 -14.04
N ALA A 176 -10.86 -2.78 -13.19
CA ALA A 176 -11.93 -1.87 -13.60
C ALA A 176 -11.42 -0.60 -14.31
N VAL A 177 -10.13 -0.28 -14.16
CA VAL A 177 -9.52 0.97 -14.64
C VAL A 177 -8.76 0.75 -15.94
N TYR A 178 -8.05 -0.38 -16.06
CA TYR A 178 -7.22 -0.71 -17.21
C TYR A 178 -7.79 -1.92 -17.95
N PRO A 179 -8.45 -1.74 -19.11
CA PRO A 179 -9.05 -2.83 -19.86
C PRO A 179 -8.05 -3.96 -20.17
N GLY A 180 -8.47 -5.20 -19.94
CA GLY A 180 -7.65 -6.38 -20.19
C GLY A 180 -6.54 -6.64 -19.16
N SER A 181 -6.40 -5.78 -18.15
CA SER A 181 -5.41 -5.96 -17.08
C SER A 181 -6.01 -6.68 -15.87
N LEU A 182 -5.14 -7.31 -15.08
CA LEU A 182 -5.45 -7.84 -13.76
C LEU A 182 -5.27 -6.73 -12.72
N PHE A 183 -6.17 -6.66 -11.75
CA PHE A 183 -5.96 -5.98 -10.49
C PHE A 183 -5.49 -6.99 -9.45
N VAL A 184 -4.30 -6.79 -8.92
CA VAL A 184 -3.70 -7.61 -7.88
C VAL A 184 -3.52 -6.77 -6.64
N ARG A 185 -4.07 -7.22 -5.51
CA ARG A 185 -3.92 -6.56 -4.22
C ARG A 185 -3.49 -7.56 -3.15
N THR A 186 -2.39 -7.25 -2.49
CA THR A 186 -1.91 -7.95 -1.31
C THR A 186 -2.07 -7.03 -0.09
N ASN A 187 -2.68 -7.52 0.97
CA ASN A 187 -2.64 -6.88 2.27
C ASN A 187 -1.88 -7.76 3.25
N ARG A 188 -0.99 -7.18 4.05
CA ARG A 188 -0.21 -7.89 5.07
C ARG A 188 -0.26 -7.11 6.39
N VAL A 189 -0.49 -7.82 7.49
CA VAL A 189 -0.54 -7.28 8.85
C VAL A 189 0.73 -7.71 9.58
N PHE A 190 1.29 -6.80 10.37
CA PHE A 190 2.50 -7.01 11.16
C PHE A 190 2.28 -6.58 12.62
N GLY A 191 3.17 -7.07 13.48
CA GLY A 191 3.22 -6.66 14.88
C GLY A 191 3.61 -5.18 15.04
N PRO A 192 3.38 -4.60 16.24
CA PRO A 192 3.60 -3.18 16.49
C PRO A 192 5.05 -2.73 16.35
N SER A 193 6.00 -3.64 16.55
CA SER A 193 7.44 -3.35 16.57
C SER A 193 8.20 -3.96 15.38
N THR A 194 7.50 -4.49 14.37
CA THR A 194 8.16 -5.07 13.19
C THR A 194 8.95 -3.98 12.45
N PRO A 195 10.27 -4.15 12.26
CA PRO A 195 11.10 -3.20 11.53
C PRO A 195 10.72 -3.04 10.06
N PHE A 196 10.92 -1.85 9.49
CA PHE A 196 10.55 -1.56 8.10
C PHE A 196 11.32 -2.38 7.06
N ASP A 197 12.57 -2.77 7.34
CA ASP A 197 13.35 -3.66 6.48
C ASP A 197 12.77 -5.08 6.44
N GLU A 198 12.23 -5.56 7.57
CA GLU A 198 11.53 -6.84 7.65
C GLU A 198 10.18 -6.78 6.92
N ILE A 199 9.44 -5.68 7.07
CA ILE A 199 8.21 -5.41 6.31
C ILE A 199 8.52 -5.46 4.81
N ALA A 200 9.54 -4.72 4.35
CA ALA A 200 9.91 -4.65 2.93
C ALA A 200 10.27 -6.04 2.36
N ARG A 201 11.09 -6.82 3.07
CA ARG A 201 11.43 -8.19 2.65
C ARG A 201 10.20 -9.09 2.56
N THR A 202 9.29 -8.99 3.52
CA THR A 202 8.08 -9.81 3.56
C THR A 202 7.13 -9.45 2.41
N VAL A 203 6.91 -8.15 2.17
CA VAL A 203 6.09 -7.67 1.05
C VAL A 203 6.68 -8.10 -0.29
N LYS A 204 8.01 -8.04 -0.46
CA LYS A 204 8.65 -8.52 -1.70
C LYS A 204 8.39 -10.00 -1.91
N LYS A 205 8.55 -10.81 -0.86
CA LYS A 205 8.27 -12.25 -0.91
C LYS A 205 6.80 -12.54 -1.23
N ASP A 206 5.88 -11.76 -0.68
CA ASP A 206 4.45 -11.92 -0.96
C ASP A 206 4.12 -11.55 -2.42
N GLU A 207 4.72 -10.49 -2.95
CA GLU A 207 4.64 -10.10 -4.37
C GLU A 207 5.20 -11.21 -5.27
N ASP A 208 6.40 -11.72 -4.99
CA ASP A 208 7.00 -12.81 -5.75
C ASP A 208 6.11 -14.05 -5.72
N SER A 209 5.58 -14.40 -4.55
CA SER A 209 4.71 -15.56 -4.39
C SER A 209 3.43 -15.44 -5.22
N ILE A 210 2.79 -14.27 -5.25
CA ILE A 210 1.58 -14.09 -6.05
C ILE A 210 1.88 -14.05 -7.54
N LEU A 211 2.99 -13.42 -7.97
CA LEU A 211 3.41 -13.42 -9.37
C LEU A 211 3.74 -14.85 -9.84
N ASP A 212 4.40 -15.65 -9.01
CA ASP A 212 4.68 -17.07 -9.25
C ASP A 212 3.38 -17.87 -9.42
N ILE A 213 2.41 -17.65 -8.52
CA ILE A 213 1.07 -18.25 -8.59
C ILE A 213 0.30 -17.76 -9.82
N LEU A 214 0.57 -16.59 -10.37
CA LEU A 214 -0.07 -16.14 -11.61
C LEU A 214 0.74 -16.54 -12.86
N GLU A 215 1.89 -17.20 -12.70
CA GLU A 215 2.87 -17.45 -13.77
C GLU A 215 3.31 -16.18 -14.50
N LEU A 216 3.36 -15.07 -13.76
CA LEU A 216 3.76 -13.77 -14.24
C LEU A 216 5.16 -13.41 -13.76
N ARG A 217 5.81 -12.50 -14.50
CA ARG A 217 7.00 -11.76 -14.06
C ARG A 217 6.85 -10.30 -14.46
N ILE A 218 7.39 -9.40 -13.66
CA ILE A 218 7.44 -7.95 -13.91
C ILE A 218 8.91 -7.54 -14.09
N GLU A 219 9.14 -6.47 -14.85
CA GLU A 219 10.47 -5.84 -15.00
C GLU A 219 10.81 -4.92 -13.82
#